data_AF-A0A0A1VZF5-F1
#
_entry.id   AF-A0A0A1VZF5-F1
#
_cell.length_a   1.000
_cell.length_b   1.000
_cell.length_c   1.000
_cell.angle_alpha   90.00
_cell.angle_beta   90.00
_cell.angle_gamma   90.00
#
_symmetry.space_group_name_H-M   'P 1'
#
loop_
_entity.id
_entity.type
_entity.pdbx_description
1 polymer ?
#
loop_
_entity_poly.entity_id
_entity_poly.type
_entity_poly.pdbx_seq_one_letter_code
_entity_poly.pdbx_strand_id
1 'polypeptide(L)'
;MVALSEKTEQQRVDMEIPILLDPTVLRAARRIYRIYCTLNSRVSKRPFGVAINRDNHRGQLIFNNKPILLPGECFVPIKQIESEAY
;
A
#
# COMPACT_ATOMS: atom_id res chain seq x y z
N MET A 1 1.31 -42.97 19.15
CA MET A 1 2.43 -42.19 19.72
C MET A 1 3.48 -42.12 18.64
N VAL A 2 3.86 -41.00 18.04
CA VAL A 2 4.16 -39.67 18.58
C VAL A 2 3.80 -38.60 17.54
N ALA A 3 3.32 -37.45 18.03
CA ALA A 3 3.02 -36.24 17.27
C ALA A 3 4.27 -35.37 17.08
N LEU A 4 4.41 -34.75 15.90
CA LEU A 4 5.24 -33.56 15.62
C LEU A 4 4.53 -32.88 14.43
N SER A 5 3.63 -31.88 14.56
CA SER A 5 3.73 -30.54 15.14
C SER A 5 4.86 -29.69 14.56
N GLU A 6 4.61 -29.07 13.40
CA GLU A 6 5.16 -27.75 13.05
C GLU A 6 4.08 -26.93 12.30
N LYS A 7 3.05 -26.51 13.07
CA LYS A 7 2.26 -25.34 12.71
C LYS A 7 3.10 -24.12 13.05
N THR A 8 3.71 -23.48 12.06
CA THR A 8 4.24 -22.13 12.24
C THR A 8 3.14 -21.14 11.91
N GLU A 9 2.32 -20.89 12.92
CA GLU A 9 1.49 -19.70 13.01
C GLU A 9 2.41 -18.47 12.99
N GLN A 10 2.42 -17.72 11.90
CA GLN A 10 2.82 -16.33 11.94
C GLN A 10 1.59 -15.47 11.70
N GLN A 11 1.00 -15.12 12.85
CA GLN A 11 -0.05 -14.13 13.04
C GLN A 11 0.14 -12.90 12.15
N ARG A 12 -0.89 -12.68 11.32
CA ARG A 12 -1.64 -11.43 11.15
C ARG A 12 -0.87 -10.15 11.45
N VAL A 13 -0.62 -9.40 10.39
CA VAL A 13 -0.87 -7.96 10.43
C VAL A 13 -1.64 -7.62 9.17
N ASP A 14 -2.97 -7.75 9.25
CA ASP A 14 -3.84 -6.77 8.59
C ASP A 14 -3.35 -5.42 9.12
N MET A 15 -2.43 -4.79 8.41
CA MET A 15 -1.84 -3.52 8.82
C MET A 15 -2.84 -2.41 8.51
N GLU A 16 -4.01 -2.51 9.14
CA GLU A 16 -4.93 -1.45 9.51
C GLU A 16 -4.37 -0.64 10.68
N ILE A 17 -3.04 -0.63 10.85
CA ILE A 17 -2.39 0.34 11.70
C ILE A 17 -2.46 1.62 10.86
N PRO A 18 -3.16 2.68 11.30
CA PRO A 18 -2.88 4.01 10.79
C PRO A 18 -1.47 4.33 11.29
N ILE A 19 -0.46 3.80 10.59
CA ILE A 19 0.86 4.39 10.62
C ILE A 19 0.54 5.83 10.28
N LEU A 20 0.82 6.73 11.22
CA LEU A 20 0.74 8.17 11.04
C LEU A 20 1.69 8.48 9.89
N LEU A 21 1.17 8.27 8.69
CA LEU A 21 1.88 8.35 7.44
C LEU A 21 2.12 9.82 7.28
N ASP A 22 3.37 10.17 7.01
CA ASP A 22 3.73 11.56 6.87
C ASP A 22 2.76 12.20 5.84
N PRO A 23 2.12 13.33 6.18
CA PRO A 23 1.11 13.93 5.33
C PRO A 23 1.66 14.26 3.93
N THR A 24 2.96 14.49 3.80
CA THR A 24 3.62 14.70 2.50
C THR A 24 3.67 13.41 1.67
N VAL A 25 3.97 12.29 2.30
CA VAL A 25 3.99 10.96 1.67
C VAL A 25 2.58 10.57 1.24
N LEU A 26 1.58 10.78 2.09
CA LEU A 26 0.19 10.51 1.75
C LEU A 26 -0.30 11.38 0.58
N ARG A 27 0.04 12.68 0.58
CA ARG A 27 -0.31 13.60 -0.51
C ARG A 27 0.33 13.20 -1.83
N ALA A 28 1.58 12.74 -1.81
CA ALA A 28 2.26 12.26 -3.00
C ALA A 28 1.67 10.95 -3.52
N ALA A 29 1.37 9.99 -2.64
CA ALA A 29 0.65 8.76 -3.01
C ALA A 29 -0.71 9.06 -3.65
N ARG A 30 -1.47 10.02 -3.08
CA ARG A 30 -2.74 10.49 -3.66
C ARG A 30 -2.55 11.10 -5.05
N ARG A 31 -1.50 11.89 -5.26
CA ARG A 31 -1.21 12.47 -6.59
C ARG A 31 -0.99 11.37 -7.62
N ILE A 32 -0.22 10.33 -7.29
CA ILE A 32 0.03 9.18 -8.17
C ILE A 32 -1.27 8.45 -8.48
N TYR A 33 -2.09 8.16 -7.46
CA TYR A 33 -3.39 7.51 -7.64
C TYR A 33 -4.34 8.32 -8.53
N ARG A 34 -4.44 9.64 -8.32
CA ARG A 34 -5.30 10.51 -9.14
C ARG A 34 -4.85 10.55 -10.60
N ILE A 35 -3.54 10.64 -10.85
CA ILE A 35 -3.00 10.61 -12.22
C ILE A 35 -3.39 9.29 -12.89
N TYR A 36 -3.26 8.18 -12.19
CA TYR A 36 -3.69 6.88 -12.69
C TYR A 36 -5.19 6.85 -13.02
N CYS A 37 -6.06 7.30 -12.12
CA CYS A 37 -7.50 7.36 -12.39
C CYS A 37 -7.83 8.23 -13.61
N THR A 38 -7.16 9.38 -13.77
CA THR A 38 -7.35 10.28 -14.90
C THR A 38 -6.91 9.64 -16.22
N LEU A 39 -5.76 8.98 -16.24
CA LEU A 39 -5.20 8.35 -17.43
C LEU A 39 -5.94 7.06 -17.81
N ASN A 40 -6.44 6.32 -16.82
CA ASN A 40 -6.94 4.96 -17.01
C ASN A 40 -8.46 4.82 -16.81
N SER A 41 -9.22 5.75 -17.39
CA SER A 41 -10.66 5.95 -17.18
C SER A 41 -11.61 4.83 -17.62
N ARG A 42 -11.14 3.79 -18.35
CA ARG A 42 -12.05 2.79 -18.98
C ARG A 42 -11.96 1.38 -18.42
N VAL A 43 -10.77 0.80 -18.23
CA VAL A 43 -10.62 -0.63 -17.89
C VAL A 43 -9.30 -0.86 -17.15
N SER A 44 -9.18 -0.38 -15.91
CA SER A 44 -7.93 -0.52 -15.19
C SER A 44 -8.12 -1.22 -13.85
N LYS A 45 -7.38 -2.31 -13.67
CA LYS A 45 -7.41 -3.14 -12.46
C LYS A 45 -7.16 -2.24 -11.26
N ARG A 46 -8.05 -2.28 -10.26
CA ARG A 46 -7.87 -1.47 -9.06
C ARG A 46 -6.52 -1.81 -8.40
N PRO A 47 -5.62 -0.83 -8.21
CA PRO A 47 -4.39 -1.06 -7.46
C PRO A 47 -4.73 -1.39 -6.00
N PHE A 48 -3.90 -2.20 -5.36
CA PHE A 48 -3.99 -2.45 -3.91
C PHE A 48 -3.51 -1.24 -3.11
N GLY A 49 -2.51 -0.51 -3.65
CA GLY A 49 -1.95 0.67 -3.02
C GLY A 49 -0.87 1.32 -3.87
N VAL A 50 -0.18 2.27 -3.27
CA VAL A 50 0.98 2.96 -3.84
C VAL A 50 2.16 2.71 -2.92
N ALA A 51 3.24 2.14 -3.47
CA ALA A 51 4.53 2.14 -2.79
C ALA A 51 5.22 3.47 -3.07
N ILE A 52 5.69 4.16 -2.06
CA ILE A 52 6.29 5.48 -2.19
C ILE A 52 7.52 5.60 -1.31
N ASN A 53 8.60 6.13 -1.87
CA ASN A 53 9.80 6.45 -1.14
C ASN A 53 9.59 7.71 -0.28
N ARG A 54 9.94 7.64 1.01
CA ARG A 54 9.73 8.74 1.97
C ARG A 54 10.58 9.97 1.67
N ASP A 55 11.77 9.80 1.09
CA ASP A 55 12.71 10.90 0.83
C ASP A 55 12.36 11.62 -0.48
N ASN A 56 12.14 10.85 -1.54
CA ASN A 56 11.95 11.39 -2.89
C ASN A 56 10.48 11.60 -3.28
N HIS A 57 9.54 11.15 -2.46
CA HIS A 57 8.09 11.17 -2.75
C HIS A 57 7.71 10.51 -4.09
N ARG A 58 8.63 9.71 -4.64
CA ARG A 58 8.45 8.95 -5.87
C ARG A 58 7.94 7.58 -5.52
N GLY A 59 6.98 7.11 -6.31
CA GLY A 59 6.31 5.88 -6.01
C GLY A 59 5.67 5.25 -7.24
N GLN A 60 5.19 4.05 -7.03
CA GLN A 60 4.58 3.21 -8.05
C GLN A 60 3.32 2.54 -7.52
N LEU A 61 2.39 2.27 -8.43
CA LEU A 61 1.15 1.57 -8.11
C LEU A 61 1.45 0.09 -7.95
N ILE A 62 0.95 -0.47 -6.86
CA ILE A 62 1.06 -1.89 -6.57
C ILE A 62 -0.26 -2.55 -6.94
N PHE A 63 -0.21 -3.49 -7.88
CA PHE A 63 -1.36 -4.30 -8.31
C PHE A 63 -1.33 -5.73 -7.77
N ASN A 64 -0.34 -6.03 -6.92
CA ASN A 64 -0.12 -7.33 -6.32
C ASN A 64 -0.62 -7.33 -4.87
N ASN A 65 -1.17 -8.46 -4.41
CA ASN A 65 -1.63 -8.61 -3.02
C ASN A 65 -0.47 -8.56 -2.01
N LYS A 66 0.74 -8.92 -2.44
CA LYS A 66 1.97 -8.86 -1.63
C LYS A 66 2.95 -7.88 -2.29
N PRO A 67 2.91 -6.58 -1.95
CA PRO A 67 3.96 -5.65 -2.35
C PRO A 67 5.31 -6.07 -1.78
N ILE A 68 6.34 -5.99 -2.60
CA ILE A 68 7.73 -6.00 -2.15
C ILE A 68 8.14 -4.54 -2.07
N LEU A 69 8.46 -4.08 -0.86
CA LEU A 69 8.90 -2.71 -0.61
C LEU A 69 10.41 -2.70 -0.45
N LEU A 70 11.05 -1.70 -1.03
CA LEU A 70 12.46 -1.45 -0.79
C LEU A 70 12.66 -0.73 0.55
N PRO A 71 13.87 -0.80 1.13
CA PRO A 71 14.21 0.01 2.31
C PRO A 71 13.93 1.50 2.04
N GLY A 72 13.21 2.15 2.96
CA GLY A 72 12.81 3.56 2.83
C GLY A 72 11.53 3.80 2.03
N GLU A 73 10.95 2.77 1.42
CA GLU A 73 9.62 2.83 0.84
C GLU A 73 8.53 2.55 1.88
N CYS A 74 7.41 3.23 1.72
CA CYS A 74 6.20 3.03 2.51
C CYS A 74 5.07 2.62 1.57
N PHE A 75 4.24 1.68 2.02
CA PHE A 75 3.05 1.29 1.28
C PHE A 75 1.84 2.06 1.79
N VAL A 76 1.15 2.72 0.87
CA VAL A 76 -0.09 3.45 1.15
C VAL A 76 -1.25 2.69 0.51
N PRO A 77 -2.13 2.05 1.30
CA PRO A 77 -3.32 1.38 0.78
C PRO A 77 -4.26 2.37 0.10
N ILE A 78 -4.89 1.98 -1.01
CA ILE A 78 -5.87 2.86 -1.70
C ILE A 78 -7.03 3.25 -0.77
N LYS A 79 -7.46 2.32 0.12
CA LYS A 79 -8.50 2.59 1.13
C LYS A 79 -8.18 3.84 1.97
N GLN A 80 -6.91 4.03 2.34
CA GLN A 80 -6.46 5.18 3.13
C GLN A 80 -6.43 6.48 2.31
N ILE A 81 -6.03 6.38 1.03
CA ILE A 81 -6.01 7.53 0.10
C ILE A 81 -7.44 8.06 -0.16
N GLU A 82 -8.42 7.15 -0.23
CA GLU A 82 -9.83 7.49 -0.41
C GLU A 82 -10.49 7.99 0.88
N SER A 83 -10.09 7.48 2.05
CA SER A 83 -10.70 7.84 3.34
C SER A 83 -10.44 9.27 3.79
N GLU A 84 -9.31 9.88 3.44
CA GLU A 84 -8.99 11.28 3.78
C GLU A 84 -9.54 12.29 2.77
N ALA A 85 -10.48 11.87 1.92
CA ALA A 85 -11.21 12.75 1.01
C ALA A 85 -12.54 13.25 1.59
N TYR A 86 -12.89 12.88 2.84
CA TYR A 86 -14.13 13.28 3.51
C TYR A 86 -13.84 14.03 4.82
#